data_AF-A0A968LBK8-F1
#
_entry.id   AF-A0A968LBK8-F1
#
_cell.length_a   1.000
_cell.length_b   1.000
_cell.length_c   1.000
_cell.angle_alpha   90.00
_cell.angle_beta   90.00
_cell.angle_gamma   90.00
#
_symmetry.space_group_name_H-M   'P 1'
#
loop_
_entity.id
_entity.type
_entity.pdbx_description
1 polymer ?
#
loop_
_entity_poly.entity_id
_entity_poly.type
_entity_poly.pdbx_seq_one_letter_code
_entity_poly.pdbx_strand_id
1 'polypeptide(L)'
;LIRKAIEEGISVVPVPGPSAVITALSLSGFSTEEFTFTGFLPAKQMQRRKMLERLSLEQRTLVFYEAPHRILDTIADFALIMGERSIVVIRELTKFYEEVFRGKVPDVLERLELSTIAGEYVIVLEGRPDTKPLNMDDALAEVQELMRKGLGRKDAVKRVAGAYGLSRKELYDRSLEGD
;
A
#
# COMPACT_ATOMS: atom_id res chain seq x y z
N LEU A 1 -2.25 -27.19 -10.76
CA LEU A 1 -1.23 -28.12 -11.28
C LEU A 1 -0.36 -28.68 -10.16
N ILE A 2 0.52 -27.88 -9.53
CA ILE A 2 1.47 -28.35 -8.49
C ILE A 2 0.80 -29.13 -7.35
N ARG A 3 -0.29 -28.57 -6.78
CA ARG A 3 -1.07 -29.25 -5.73
C ARG A 3 -1.48 -30.67 -6.12
N LYS A 4 -1.99 -30.85 -7.34
CA LYS A 4 -2.41 -32.15 -7.84
C LYS A 4 -1.23 -33.11 -8.03
N ALA A 5 -0.08 -32.62 -8.49
CA ALA A 5 1.13 -33.44 -8.61
C ALA A 5 1.55 -34.01 -7.24
N ILE A 6 1.50 -33.19 -6.19
CA ILE A 6 1.78 -33.63 -4.81
C ILE A 6 0.75 -34.67 -4.33
N GLU A 7 -0.54 -34.42 -4.58
CA GLU A 7 -1.63 -35.34 -4.21
C GLU A 7 -1.48 -36.72 -4.88
N GLU A 8 -0.95 -36.77 -6.10
CA GLU A 8 -0.69 -38.00 -6.86
C GLU A 8 0.69 -38.62 -6.58
N GLY A 9 1.46 -38.09 -5.61
CA GLY A 9 2.79 -38.60 -5.26
C GLY A 9 3.87 -38.35 -6.32
N ILE A 10 3.65 -37.41 -7.24
CA ILE A 10 4.60 -37.03 -8.29
C ILE A 10 5.65 -36.07 -7.69
N SER A 11 6.93 -36.37 -7.90
CA SER A 11 8.04 -35.52 -7.43
C SER A 11 8.03 -34.15 -8.12
N VAL A 12 8.22 -33.08 -7.32
CA VAL A 12 8.30 -31.69 -7.77
C VAL A 12 9.68 -31.14 -7.42
N VAL A 13 10.45 -30.74 -8.43
CA VAL A 13 11.81 -30.20 -8.26
C VAL A 13 11.83 -28.72 -8.68
N PRO A 14 11.88 -27.76 -7.75
CA PRO A 14 11.95 -26.34 -8.09
C PRO A 14 13.37 -25.97 -8.55
N VAL A 15 13.46 -25.19 -9.62
CA VAL A 15 14.71 -24.61 -10.11
C VAL A 15 14.71 -23.12 -9.73
N PRO A 16 15.74 -22.60 -9.05
CA PRO A 16 15.80 -21.17 -8.70
C PRO A 16 15.93 -20.30 -9.95
N GLY A 17 15.42 -19.06 -9.88
CA GLY A 17 15.45 -18.14 -11.01
C GLY A 17 15.07 -16.71 -10.64
N PRO A 18 15.04 -15.80 -11.63
CA PRO A 18 14.70 -14.39 -11.43
C PRO A 18 13.30 -14.21 -10.83
N SER A 19 13.18 -13.27 -9.90
CA SER A 19 11.90 -12.88 -9.30
C SER A 19 11.81 -11.37 -9.24
N ALA A 20 10.86 -10.79 -9.98
CA ALA A 20 10.67 -9.33 -9.99
C ALA A 20 10.33 -8.77 -8.60
N VAL A 21 9.65 -9.56 -7.74
CA VAL A 21 9.39 -9.21 -6.33
C VAL A 21 10.68 -9.01 -5.57
N ILE A 22 11.59 -9.98 -5.63
CA ILE A 22 12.84 -9.96 -4.87
C ILE A 22 13.79 -8.90 -5.42
N THR A 23 13.87 -8.76 -6.75
CA THR A 23 14.69 -7.73 -7.39
C THR A 23 14.19 -6.32 -7.08
N ALA A 24 12.87 -6.09 -7.12
CA ALA A 24 12.31 -4.79 -6.74
C ALA A 24 12.54 -4.48 -5.27
N LEU A 25 12.38 -5.48 -4.39
CA LEU A 25 12.59 -5.34 -2.96
C LEU A 25 14.06 -4.99 -2.65
N SER A 26 15.03 -5.64 -3.30
CA SER A 26 16.45 -5.33 -3.10
C SER A 26 16.82 -3.93 -3.60
N LEU A 27 16.18 -3.45 -4.67
CA LEU A 27 16.33 -2.09 -5.16
C LEU A 27 15.61 -1.06 -4.28
N SER A 28 14.60 -1.46 -3.52
CA SER A 28 13.72 -0.54 -2.79
C SER A 28 14.40 0.19 -1.64
N GLY A 29 15.46 -0.36 -1.03
CA GLY A 29 16.08 0.23 0.15
C GLY A 29 15.19 0.29 1.40
N PHE A 30 14.01 -0.35 1.39
CA PHE A 30 13.17 -0.53 2.58
C PHE A 30 13.57 -1.80 3.33
N SER A 31 12.99 -2.00 4.52
CA SER A 31 13.27 -3.22 5.31
C SER A 31 12.92 -4.47 4.49
N THR A 32 13.84 -5.43 4.50
CA THR A 32 13.71 -6.72 3.84
C THR A 32 13.63 -7.89 4.83
N GLU A 33 13.61 -7.60 6.14
CA GLU A 33 13.49 -8.59 7.21
C GLU A 33 12.17 -9.37 7.07
N GLU A 34 11.08 -8.63 6.88
CA GLU A 34 9.77 -9.18 6.60
C GLU A 34 9.07 -8.33 5.53
N PHE A 35 8.43 -9.00 4.58
CA PHE A 35 7.65 -8.34 3.54
C PHE A 35 6.43 -9.18 3.16
N THR A 36 5.42 -8.50 2.63
CA THR A 36 4.20 -9.11 2.13
C THR A 36 4.10 -8.86 0.62
N PHE A 37 4.19 -9.93 -0.17
CA PHE A 37 3.85 -9.88 -1.58
C PHE A 37 2.34 -10.03 -1.77
N THR A 38 1.70 -8.98 -2.30
CA THR A 38 0.25 -8.92 -2.47
C THR A 38 -0.21 -9.34 -3.88
N GLY A 39 0.71 -9.40 -4.84
CA GLY A 39 0.36 -9.58 -6.26
C GLY A 39 -0.33 -8.35 -6.83
N PHE A 40 -1.40 -8.55 -7.60
CA PHE A 40 -2.18 -7.47 -8.19
C PHE A 40 -3.33 -7.04 -7.30
N LEU A 41 -3.51 -5.73 -7.13
CA LEU A 41 -4.70 -5.19 -6.48
C LEU A 41 -5.96 -5.43 -7.32
N PRO A 42 -7.15 -5.55 -6.70
CA PRO A 42 -8.41 -5.66 -7.42
C PRO A 42 -8.59 -4.55 -8.47
N ALA A 43 -9.09 -4.91 -9.66
CA ALA A 43 -9.30 -3.94 -10.74
C ALA A 43 -10.41 -2.92 -10.39
N LYS A 44 -11.46 -3.37 -9.69
CA LYS A 44 -12.57 -2.50 -9.28
C LYS A 44 -12.12 -1.58 -8.13
N GLN A 45 -12.23 -0.27 -8.34
CA GLN A 45 -11.76 0.75 -7.40
C GLN A 45 -12.28 0.55 -5.97
N MET A 46 -13.56 0.27 -5.77
CA MET A 46 -14.10 0.05 -4.41
C MET A 46 -13.41 -1.12 -3.69
N GLN A 47 -13.19 -2.23 -4.40
CA GLN A 47 -12.52 -3.41 -3.84
C GLN A 47 -11.04 -3.13 -3.58
N ARG A 48 -10.37 -2.40 -4.49
CA ARG A 48 -9.00 -1.93 -4.32
C ARG A 48 -8.87 -1.09 -3.07
N ARG A 49 -9.68 -0.04 -2.93
CA ARG A 49 -9.69 0.84 -1.75
C ARG A 49 -9.93 0.08 -0.46
N LYS A 50 -10.90 -0.83 -0.41
CA LYS A 50 -11.14 -1.67 0.77
C LYS A 50 -9.92 -2.51 1.15
N MET A 51 -9.22 -3.06 0.15
CA MET A 51 -7.98 -3.81 0.39
C MET A 51 -6.85 -2.90 0.87
N LEU A 52 -6.71 -1.71 0.29
CA LEU A 52 -5.72 -0.71 0.69
C LEU A 52 -5.97 -0.18 2.11
N GLU A 53 -7.22 0.04 2.51
CA GLU A 53 -7.58 0.40 3.90
C GLU A 53 -7.05 -0.66 4.88
N ARG A 54 -7.23 -1.95 4.58
CA ARG A 54 -6.68 -3.04 5.40
C ARG A 54 -5.15 -3.03 5.42
N LEU A 55 -4.51 -2.84 4.27
CA LEU A 55 -3.05 -2.83 4.15
C LEU A 55 -2.41 -1.55 4.71
N SER A 56 -3.18 -0.50 4.97
CA SER A 56 -2.67 0.76 5.49
C SER A 56 -2.04 0.62 6.89
N LEU A 57 -2.42 -0.44 7.62
CA LEU A 57 -1.92 -0.81 8.94
C LEU A 57 -0.71 -1.74 8.89
N GLU A 58 -0.35 -2.28 7.73
CA GLU A 58 0.74 -3.24 7.62
C GLU A 58 2.07 -2.58 7.96
N GLN A 59 2.82 -3.18 8.88
CA GLN A 59 4.13 -2.71 9.34
C GLN A 59 5.27 -3.25 8.48
N ARG A 60 5.03 -4.36 7.77
CA ARG A 60 6.00 -4.97 6.86
C ARG A 60 6.02 -4.26 5.52
N THR A 61 7.15 -4.35 4.81
CA THR A 61 7.25 -3.85 3.45
C THR A 61 6.22 -4.55 2.56
N LEU A 62 5.51 -3.79 1.73
CA LEU A 62 4.48 -4.31 0.83
C LEU A 62 4.99 -4.30 -0.61
N VAL A 63 4.82 -5.39 -1.34
CA VAL A 63 5.17 -5.49 -2.77
C VAL A 63 3.94 -5.82 -3.59
N PHE A 64 3.73 -5.07 -4.69
CA PHE A 64 2.63 -5.23 -5.62
C PHE A 64 3.13 -5.30 -7.06
N TYR A 65 2.37 -5.97 -7.90
CA TYR A 65 2.45 -5.79 -9.35
C TYR A 65 1.31 -4.88 -9.80
N GLU A 66 1.56 -4.07 -10.83
CA GLU A 66 0.51 -3.27 -11.44
C GLU A 66 0.67 -3.14 -12.95
N ALA A 67 -0.46 -3.10 -13.64
CA ALA A 67 -0.52 -2.93 -15.09
C ALA A 67 -0.41 -1.43 -15.45
N PRO A 68 0.15 -1.10 -16.63
CA PRO A 68 0.42 0.29 -17.02
C PRO A 68 -0.87 1.12 -17.05
N HIS A 69 -1.95 0.59 -17.63
CA HIS A 69 -3.24 1.26 -17.72
C HIS A 69 -3.94 1.48 -16.37
N ARG A 70 -3.37 1.00 -15.26
CA ARG A 70 -3.93 1.11 -13.90
C ARG A 70 -3.02 1.86 -12.93
N ILE A 71 -1.79 2.18 -13.31
CA ILE A 71 -0.78 2.67 -12.36
C ILE A 71 -1.21 3.99 -11.72
N LEU A 72 -1.67 4.96 -12.51
CA LEU A 72 -2.09 6.28 -12.01
C LEU A 72 -3.25 6.17 -11.01
N ASP A 73 -4.31 5.44 -11.37
CA ASP A 73 -5.44 5.20 -10.47
C ASP A 73 -5.03 4.51 -9.16
N THR A 74 -4.05 3.61 -9.24
CA THR A 74 -3.57 2.85 -8.08
C THR A 74 -2.72 3.71 -7.16
N ILE A 75 -1.81 4.50 -7.71
CA ILE A 75 -1.00 5.44 -6.91
C ILE A 75 -1.88 6.56 -6.33
N ALA A 76 -2.90 7.03 -7.05
CA ALA A 76 -3.88 7.98 -6.53
C ALA A 76 -4.68 7.41 -5.34
N ASP A 77 -5.10 6.14 -5.41
CA ASP A 77 -5.76 5.47 -4.29
C ASP A 77 -4.79 5.24 -3.11
N PHE A 78 -3.51 4.96 -3.35
CA PHE A 78 -2.49 4.95 -2.30
C PHE A 78 -2.34 6.32 -1.65
N ALA A 79 -2.29 7.42 -2.42
CA ALA A 79 -2.14 8.77 -1.89
C ALA A 79 -3.31 9.13 -0.98
N LEU A 80 -4.53 8.80 -1.43
CA LEU A 80 -5.76 9.03 -0.68
C LEU A 80 -5.80 8.28 0.66
N ILE A 81 -5.37 7.02 0.68
CA ILE A 81 -5.55 6.12 1.84
C ILE A 81 -4.33 6.12 2.77
N MET A 82 -3.13 6.15 2.20
CA MET A 82 -1.86 5.96 2.93
C MET A 82 -1.04 7.25 3.05
N GLY A 83 -1.47 8.34 2.41
CA GLY A 83 -0.85 9.67 2.54
C GLY A 83 0.61 9.68 2.09
N GLU A 84 1.48 10.29 2.89
CA GLU A 84 2.91 10.46 2.59
C GLU A 84 3.77 9.24 2.94
N ARG A 85 3.24 8.03 2.72
CA ARG A 85 4.03 6.81 2.85
C ARG A 85 5.17 6.81 1.83
N SER A 86 6.33 6.27 2.19
CA SER A 86 7.43 6.17 1.24
C SER A 86 7.16 5.04 0.26
N ILE A 87 7.43 5.26 -1.03
CA ILE A 87 7.15 4.32 -2.10
C ILE A 87 8.32 4.28 -3.10
N VAL A 88 8.50 3.11 -3.72
CA VAL A 88 9.34 2.90 -4.89
C VAL A 88 8.49 2.22 -5.97
N VAL A 89 8.38 2.84 -7.14
CA VAL A 89 7.73 2.28 -8.31
C VAL A 89 8.80 2.02 -9.36
N ILE A 90 8.96 0.77 -9.78
CA ILE A 90 9.92 0.38 -10.81
C ILE A 90 9.16 0.00 -12.08
N ARG A 91 9.51 0.64 -13.19
CA ARG A 91 9.01 0.33 -14.53
C ARG A 91 10.05 -0.47 -15.29
N GLU A 92 9.63 -1.51 -16.01
CA GLU A 92 10.48 -2.26 -16.95
C GLU A 92 11.77 -2.83 -16.30
N LEU A 93 11.62 -3.44 -15.12
CA LEU A 93 12.72 -4.02 -14.33
C LEU A 93 13.63 -4.94 -15.17
N THR A 94 14.94 -4.70 -15.09
CA THR A 94 16.08 -5.29 -15.82
C THR A 94 16.16 -5.00 -17.32
N LYS A 95 15.23 -4.23 -17.88
CA LYS A 95 15.16 -3.96 -19.34
C LYS A 95 15.85 -2.63 -19.68
N PHE A 96 15.99 -2.36 -20.97
CA PHE A 96 16.71 -1.17 -21.48
C PHE A 96 16.13 0.16 -20.98
N TYR A 97 14.81 0.23 -20.80
CA TYR A 97 14.08 1.42 -20.32
C TYR A 97 13.65 1.31 -18.86
N GLU A 98 14.44 0.60 -18.03
CA GLU A 98 14.21 0.53 -16.58
C GLU A 98 14.18 1.94 -15.98
N GLU A 99 13.13 2.25 -15.24
CA GLU A 99 12.98 3.51 -14.51
C GLU A 99 12.55 3.26 -13.07
N VAL A 100 13.14 4.00 -12.14
CA VAL A 100 12.84 3.91 -10.71
C VAL A 100 12.33 5.26 -10.21
N PHE A 101 11.08 5.28 -9.78
CA PHE A 101 10.46 6.42 -9.11
C PHE A 101 10.49 6.17 -7.60
N ARG A 102 11.08 7.09 -6.85
CA ARG A 102 11.25 6.99 -5.40
C ARG A 102 10.86 8.31 -4.76
N GLY A 103 10.16 8.24 -3.64
CA GLY A 103 9.74 9.42 -2.88
C GLY A 103 8.56 9.11 -1.97
N LYS A 104 7.79 10.14 -1.62
CA LYS A 104 6.47 9.94 -1.02
C LYS A 104 5.45 9.61 -2.10
N VAL A 105 4.37 8.94 -1.71
CA VAL A 105 3.30 8.56 -2.66
C VAL A 105 2.80 9.75 -3.50
N PRO A 106 2.52 10.95 -2.95
CA PRO A 106 2.10 12.09 -3.77
C PRO A 106 3.17 12.53 -4.79
N ASP A 107 4.43 12.65 -4.37
CA ASP A 107 5.52 13.06 -5.28
C ASP A 107 5.71 12.07 -6.43
N VAL A 108 5.58 10.77 -6.14
CA VAL A 108 5.68 9.71 -7.16
C VAL A 108 4.48 9.73 -8.10
N LEU A 109 3.28 10.07 -7.61
CA LEU A 109 2.11 10.26 -8.45
C LEU A 109 2.34 11.39 -9.47
N GLU A 110 2.77 12.57 -9.01
CA GLU A 110 3.04 13.72 -9.88
C GLU A 110 4.08 13.39 -10.96
N ARG A 111 5.16 12.70 -10.56
CA ARG A 111 6.20 12.26 -11.51
C ARG A 111 5.69 11.25 -12.53
N LEU A 112 4.80 10.34 -12.13
CA LEU A 112 4.20 9.36 -13.03
C LEU A 112 3.25 10.03 -14.02
N GLU A 113 2.46 11.02 -13.59
CA GLU A 113 1.55 11.78 -14.46
C GLU A 113 2.29 12.52 -15.58
N LEU A 114 3.53 12.94 -15.33
CA LEU A 114 4.41 13.58 -16.32
C LEU A 114 5.23 12.58 -17.17
N SER A 115 5.14 11.29 -16.88
CA SER A 115 5.93 10.25 -17.53
C SER A 115 5.16 9.50 -18.62
N THR A 116 5.88 8.78 -19.48
CA THR A 116 5.23 7.84 -20.40
C THR A 116 4.80 6.57 -19.66
N ILE A 117 3.51 6.28 -19.66
CA ILE A 117 2.96 5.09 -19.00
C ILE A 117 2.96 3.89 -19.97
N ALA A 118 3.91 2.97 -19.79
CA ALA A 118 4.02 1.75 -20.60
C ALA A 118 4.68 0.60 -19.82
N GLY A 119 4.68 -0.59 -20.41
CA GLY A 119 5.42 -1.74 -19.89
C GLY A 119 4.81 -2.34 -18.62
N GLU A 120 5.65 -2.84 -17.73
CA GLU A 120 5.27 -3.52 -16.49
C GLU A 120 5.79 -2.77 -15.26
N TYR A 121 4.99 -2.76 -14.18
CA TYR A 121 5.35 -2.08 -12.94
C TYR A 121 5.42 -3.04 -11.75
N VAL A 122 6.45 -2.84 -10.93
CA VAL A 122 6.52 -3.38 -9.56
C VAL A 122 6.52 -2.21 -8.60
N ILE A 123 5.64 -2.27 -7.59
CA ILE A 123 5.50 -1.25 -6.57
C ILE A 123 5.99 -1.84 -5.26
N VAL A 124 6.91 -1.16 -4.60
CA VAL A 124 7.33 -1.46 -3.24
C VAL A 124 6.92 -0.27 -2.37
N LEU A 125 6.14 -0.55 -1.34
CA LEU A 125 5.66 0.45 -0.39
C LEU A 125 6.27 0.17 0.97
N GLU A 126 6.82 1.19 1.60
CA GLU A 126 7.37 1.08 2.95
C GLU A 126 6.27 0.66 3.91
N GLY A 127 6.60 -0.25 4.83
CA GLY A 127 5.72 -0.59 5.92
C GLY A 127 5.38 0.63 6.76
N ARG A 128 4.26 0.59 7.47
CA ARG A 128 3.93 1.66 8.40
C ARG A 128 5.01 1.69 9.50
N PRO A 129 5.62 2.86 9.78
CA PRO A 129 6.54 3.00 10.90
C PRO A 129 5.87 2.57 12.20
N ASP A 130 6.64 1.92 13.08
CA ASP A 130 6.21 1.53 14.41
C ASP A 130 6.16 2.78 15.32
N THR A 131 5.31 3.74 14.97
CA THR A 131 4.92 4.82 15.88
C THR A 131 3.99 4.20 16.92
N LYS A 132 4.28 4.45 18.21
CA LYS A 132 3.57 4.07 19.46
C LYS A 132 2.20 3.39 19.28
N PRO A 133 1.83 2.41 20.14
CA PRO A 133 0.52 1.75 20.08
C PRO A 133 -0.59 2.80 19.96
N LEU A 134 -1.26 2.72 18.81
CA LEU A 134 -2.31 3.62 18.36
C LEU A 134 -3.46 3.51 19.35
N ASN A 135 -3.45 4.38 20.36
CA ASN A 135 -4.46 4.42 21.39
C ASN A 135 -5.63 5.31 20.94
N MET A 136 -6.73 5.21 21.67
CA MET A 136 -7.94 5.98 21.36
C MET A 136 -7.71 7.50 21.42
N ASP A 137 -6.82 7.97 22.29
CA ASP A 137 -6.59 9.41 22.49
C ASP A 137 -5.82 10.02 21.31
N ASP A 138 -4.81 9.31 20.79
CA ASP A 138 -4.10 9.72 19.58
C ASP A 138 -5.02 9.73 18.36
N ALA A 139 -5.95 8.76 18.27
CA ALA A 139 -6.95 8.72 17.21
C ALA A 139 -7.92 9.90 17.30
N LEU A 140 -8.36 10.26 18.50
CA LEU A 140 -9.26 11.41 18.71
C LEU A 140 -8.56 12.73 18.33
N ALA A 141 -7.29 12.89 18.68
CA ALA A 141 -6.50 14.07 18.31
C ALA A 141 -6.40 14.21 16.78
N GLU A 142 -6.15 13.12 16.05
CA GLU A 142 -6.08 13.16 14.58
C GLU A 142 -7.45 13.42 13.94
N VAL A 143 -8.54 12.86 14.50
CA VAL A 143 -9.91 13.18 14.04
C VAL A 143 -10.18 14.68 14.16
N GLN A 144 -9.83 15.29 15.29
CA GLN A 144 -10.02 16.73 15.52
C GLN A 144 -9.18 17.58 14.56
N GLU A 145 -7.94 17.18 14.30
CA GLU A 145 -7.08 17.90 13.35
C GLU A 145 -7.62 17.82 11.90
N LEU A 146 -8.12 16.65 11.47
CA LEU A 146 -8.76 16.51 10.16
C LEU A 146 -10.05 17.33 10.06
N MET A 147 -10.81 17.41 11.14
CA MET A 147 -12.00 18.26 11.23
C MET A 147 -11.64 19.75 11.13
N ARG A 148 -10.56 20.18 11.80
CA ARG A 148 -10.04 21.55 11.71
C ARG A 148 -9.58 21.90 10.29
N LYS A 149 -9.11 20.91 9.53
CA LYS A 149 -8.78 21.02 8.10
C LYS A 149 -10.01 21.00 7.18
N GLY A 150 -11.22 21.02 7.73
CA GLY A 150 -12.48 21.13 6.97
C GLY A 150 -13.09 19.78 6.56
N LEU A 151 -12.54 18.66 7.02
CA LEU A 151 -13.13 17.35 6.75
C LEU A 151 -14.36 17.12 7.65
N GLY A 152 -15.45 16.58 7.08
CA GLY A 152 -16.62 16.22 7.89
C GLY A 152 -16.26 15.17 8.94
N ARG A 153 -16.76 15.30 10.18
CA ARG A 153 -16.46 14.39 11.31
C ARG A 153 -16.58 12.90 10.94
N LYS A 154 -17.63 12.52 10.21
CA LYS A 154 -17.83 11.13 9.77
C LYS A 154 -16.72 10.63 8.87
N ASP A 155 -16.22 11.46 7.96
CA ASP A 155 -15.13 11.11 7.04
C ASP A 155 -13.79 11.10 7.77
N ALA A 156 -13.57 12.03 8.70
CA ALA A 156 -12.41 12.04 9.59
C ALA A 156 -12.35 10.75 10.43
N VAL A 157 -13.43 10.43 11.15
CA VAL A 157 -13.51 9.19 11.96
C VAL A 157 -13.32 7.95 11.10
N LYS A 158 -13.91 7.90 9.89
CA LYS A 158 -13.74 6.76 8.99
C LYS A 158 -12.27 6.60 8.59
N ARG A 159 -11.59 7.70 8.25
CA ARG A 159 -10.18 7.70 7.87
C ARG A 159 -9.28 7.27 9.02
N VAL A 160 -9.46 7.89 10.20
CA VAL A 160 -8.63 7.59 11.37
C VAL A 160 -8.90 6.20 11.91
N ALA A 161 -10.16 5.77 12.06
CA ALA A 161 -10.45 4.41 12.53
C ALA A 161 -9.86 3.34 11.60
N GLY A 162 -9.92 3.55 10.28
CA GLY A 162 -9.27 2.67 9.30
C GLY A 162 -7.75 2.69 9.45
N ALA A 163 -7.16 3.88 9.60
CA ALA A 163 -5.73 4.07 9.79
C ALA A 163 -5.23 3.67 11.18
N TYR A 164 -6.09 3.46 12.18
CA TYR A 164 -5.70 3.06 13.54
C TYR A 164 -6.13 1.63 13.88
N GLY A 165 -6.93 0.99 13.01
CA GLY A 165 -7.52 -0.33 13.28
C GLY A 165 -8.55 -0.32 14.40
N LEU A 166 -9.09 0.87 14.74
CA LEU A 166 -10.02 1.06 15.85
C LEU A 166 -11.47 0.92 15.40
N SER A 167 -12.35 0.66 16.36
CA SER A 167 -13.80 0.64 16.13
C SER A 167 -14.29 2.02 15.70
N ARG A 168 -14.81 2.11 14.47
CA ARG A 168 -15.44 3.35 13.95
C ARG A 168 -16.53 3.89 14.88
N LYS A 169 -17.32 2.99 15.46
CA LYS A 169 -18.41 3.38 16.37
C LYS A 169 -17.84 4.01 17.64
N GLU A 170 -16.87 3.33 18.25
CA GLU A 170 -16.26 3.79 19.51
C GLU A 170 -15.51 5.12 19.32
N LEU A 171 -14.75 5.26 18.22
CA LEU A 171 -14.06 6.51 17.91
C LEU A 171 -15.05 7.64 17.60
N TYR A 172 -16.16 7.35 16.93
CA TYR A 172 -17.22 8.34 16.67
C TYR A 172 -17.87 8.80 17.97
N ASP A 173 -18.26 7.87 18.84
CA ASP A 173 -18.92 8.16 20.11
C ASP A 173 -18.00 9.02 21.01
N ARG A 174 -16.72 8.64 21.14
CA ARG A 174 -15.74 9.44 21.90
C ARG A 174 -15.42 10.79 21.25
N SER A 175 -15.51 10.91 19.93
CA SER A 175 -15.32 12.21 19.26
C SER A 175 -16.44 13.22 19.54
N LEU A 176 -17.56 12.78 20.09
CA LEU A 176 -18.67 13.62 20.53
C LEU A 176 -18.56 14.03 22.00
N GLU A 177 -17.82 13.28 22.81
CA GLU A 177 -17.66 13.56 24.26
C GLU A 177 -16.64 14.68 24.55
N GLY A 178 -15.81 15.04 23.56
CA GLY A 178 -14.79 16.09 23.67
C GLY A 178 -15.17 17.46 23.08
N ASP A 179 -16.42 17.63 22.66
CA ASP A 179 -17.01 18.94 22.29
C ASP A 179 -17.65 19.60 23.52
#